data_AF-A0A7C1AZU3-F1
#
_entry.id   AF-A0A7C1AZU3-F1
#
_cell.length_a   1.000
_cell.length_b   1.000
_cell.length_c   1.000
_cell.angle_alpha   90.00
_cell.angle_beta   90.00
_cell.angle_gamma   90.00
#
_symmetry.space_group_name_H-M   'P 1'
#
loop_
_entity.id
_entity.type
_entity.pdbx_description
1 polymer ?
#
loop_
_entity_poly.entity_id
_entity_poly.type
_entity_poly.pdbx_seq_one_letter_code
_entity_poly.pdbx_strand_id
1 'polypeptide(L)'
;SLLKGADGVVDCLDNFKTRFILNDAILKLRIPFFHGACYEFEGRATTIIPGRTPCLRCIIPRSPPEKKVPIMGTTPGTIGTIQATEVIKFFSGIDPLLTGKLLVYDSRYFTYELIRIEKNPECPSCGGQ
;
A
#
# COMPACT_ATOMS: atom_id res chain seq x y z
N SER A 1 -16.94 10.75 8.82
CA SER A 1 -15.96 9.75 8.34
C SER A 1 -14.69 9.89 9.17
N LEU A 2 -14.04 8.77 9.52
CA LEU A 2 -12.76 8.76 10.24
C LEU A 2 -11.64 9.49 9.48
N LEU A 3 -11.76 9.58 8.15
CA LEU A 3 -10.79 10.20 7.25
C LEU A 3 -11.03 11.70 7.01
N LYS A 4 -11.99 12.32 7.70
CA LYS A 4 -12.34 13.72 7.47
C LYS A 4 -11.18 14.63 7.90
N GLY A 5 -10.65 15.41 6.96
CA GLY A 5 -9.54 16.34 7.21
C GLY A 5 -8.15 15.70 7.18
N ALA A 6 -8.04 14.43 6.80
CA ALA A 6 -6.74 13.80 6.59
C ALA A 6 -6.18 14.15 5.21
N ASP A 7 -4.93 14.61 5.18
CA ASP A 7 -4.21 14.92 3.92
C ASP A 7 -3.54 13.68 3.30
N GLY A 8 -3.38 12.61 4.08
CA GLY A 8 -2.80 11.34 3.67
C GLY A 8 -3.13 10.24 4.66
N VAL A 9 -3.17 8.99 4.20
CA VAL A 9 -3.51 7.82 5.01
C VAL A 9 -2.41 6.78 4.94
N VAL A 10 -1.94 6.31 6.10
CA VAL A 10 -0.97 5.22 6.21
C VAL A 10 -1.70 3.93 6.60
N ASP A 11 -1.54 2.88 5.81
CA ASP A 11 -2.14 1.56 6.09
C ASP A 11 -1.17 0.65 6.83
N CYS A 12 -1.49 0.42 8.10
CA CYS A 12 -0.81 -0.53 8.98
C CYS A 12 -1.78 -1.62 9.46
N LEU A 13 -2.84 -1.93 8.69
CA LEU A 13 -3.85 -2.91 9.05
C LEU A 13 -3.35 -4.34 8.83
N ASP A 14 -3.92 -5.30 9.55
CA ASP A 14 -3.49 -6.70 9.56
C ASP A 14 -4.36 -7.65 8.71
N ASN A 15 -5.40 -7.14 8.05
CA ASN A 15 -6.33 -7.96 7.27
C ASN A 15 -6.79 -7.26 5.98
N PHE A 16 -7.03 -8.05 4.94
CA PHE A 16 -7.43 -7.54 3.62
C PHE A 16 -8.82 -6.92 3.60
N LYS A 17 -9.76 -7.42 4.41
CA LYS A 17 -11.13 -6.91 4.47
C LYS A 17 -11.16 -5.43 4.81
N THR A 18 -10.49 -5.03 5.89
CA THR A 18 -10.42 -3.62 6.31
C THR A 18 -9.58 -2.78 5.36
N ARG A 19 -8.50 -3.32 4.80
CA ARG A 19 -7.69 -2.65 3.76
C ARG A 19 -8.51 -2.31 2.52
N PHE A 20 -9.39 -3.20 2.07
CA PHE A 20 -10.25 -2.92 0.92
C PHE A 20 -11.33 -1.88 1.23
N ILE A 21 -11.91 -1.90 2.43
CA ILE A 21 -12.83 -0.83 2.88
C ILE A 21 -12.10 0.52 2.87
N LEU A 22 -10.86 0.54 3.39
CA LEU A 22 -10.03 1.75 3.41
C LEU A 22 -9.67 2.22 2.00
N ASN A 23 -9.27 1.30 1.11
CA ASN A 23 -9.01 1.58 -0.31
C ASN A 23 -10.22 2.23 -0.98
N ASP A 24 -11.41 1.67 -0.81
CA ASP A 24 -12.62 2.20 -1.46
C ASP A 24 -12.97 3.59 -0.90
N ALA A 25 -12.73 3.83 0.40
CA ALA A 25 -12.92 5.13 1.03
C ALA A 25 -11.91 6.20 0.55
N ILE A 26 -10.60 5.88 0.51
CA ILE A 26 -9.57 6.83 0.05
C ILE A 26 -9.72 7.16 -1.43
N LEU A 27 -10.19 6.20 -2.24
CA LEU A 27 -10.46 6.44 -3.66
C LEU A 27 -11.60 7.44 -3.84
N LYS A 28 -12.69 7.29 -3.09
CA LYS A 28 -13.83 8.21 -3.10
C LYS A 28 -13.46 9.61 -2.61
N LEU A 29 -12.63 9.69 -1.58
CA LEU A 29 -12.21 10.96 -0.96
C LEU A 29 -11.00 11.60 -1.65
N ARG A 30 -10.37 10.89 -2.60
CA ARG A 30 -9.14 11.30 -3.29
C ARG A 30 -7.98 11.63 -2.35
N ILE A 31 -7.81 10.83 -1.30
CA ILE A 31 -6.73 10.99 -0.32
C ILE A 31 -5.57 10.06 -0.69
N PRO A 32 -4.31 10.54 -0.75
CA PRO A 32 -3.12 9.71 -0.93
C PRO A 32 -3.02 8.60 0.11
N PHE A 33 -2.57 7.42 -0.32
CA PHE A 33 -2.58 6.20 0.48
C PHE A 33 -1.23 5.49 0.45
N PHE A 34 -0.61 5.36 1.62
CA PHE A 34 0.73 4.78 1.81
C PHE A 34 0.59 3.38 2.38
N HIS A 35 0.61 2.38 1.50
CA HIS A 35 0.31 0.99 1.85
C HIS A 35 1.53 0.25 2.37
N GLY A 36 1.33 -0.53 3.45
CA GLY A 36 2.31 -1.43 4.02
C GLY A 36 1.70 -2.82 4.29
N ALA A 37 2.48 -3.87 4.09
CA ALA A 37 2.08 -5.23 4.46
C ALA A 37 3.29 -6.04 4.91
N CYS A 38 3.07 -7.02 5.78
CA CYS A 38 4.10 -7.97 6.20
C CYS A 38 3.53 -9.38 6.23
N TYR A 39 4.34 -10.35 5.82
CA TYR A 39 4.00 -11.77 5.83
C TYR A 39 5.29 -12.58 6.05
N GLU A 40 5.36 -13.35 7.14
CA GLU A 40 6.57 -14.09 7.54
C GLU A 40 7.82 -13.19 7.62
N PHE A 41 8.69 -13.27 6.63
CA PHE A 41 9.92 -12.48 6.53
C PHE A 41 9.83 -11.37 5.48
N GLU A 42 8.73 -11.33 4.73
CA GLU A 42 8.54 -10.42 3.63
C GLU A 42 7.76 -9.18 4.08
N GLY A 43 8.21 -8.02 3.63
CA GLY A 43 7.52 -6.74 3.76
C GLY A 43 7.19 -6.17 2.38
N ARG A 44 6.08 -5.47 2.26
CA ARG A 44 5.65 -4.81 1.02
C ARG A 44 5.27 -3.38 1.26
N ALA A 45 5.56 -2.51 0.30
CA ALA A 45 5.15 -1.11 0.34
C ALA A 45 4.83 -0.56 -1.06
N THR A 46 3.86 0.35 -1.13
CA THR A 46 3.57 1.13 -2.34
C THR A 46 2.84 2.43 -1.98
N THR A 47 2.92 3.43 -2.86
CA THR A 47 2.22 4.71 -2.72
C THR A 47 1.10 4.78 -3.76
N ILE A 48 -0.13 4.92 -3.31
CA ILE A 48 -1.33 4.98 -4.14
C ILE A 48 -1.87 6.41 -4.14
N ILE A 49 -1.97 7.01 -5.32
CA ILE A 49 -2.58 8.33 -5.54
C ILE A 49 -3.87 8.13 -6.35
N PRO A 50 -5.06 8.29 -5.72
CA PRO A 50 -6.34 8.11 -6.40
C PRO A 50 -6.45 8.88 -7.73
N GLY A 51 -6.97 8.21 -8.76
CA GLY A 51 -7.09 8.75 -10.12
C GLY A 51 -5.78 8.89 -10.90
N ARG A 52 -4.61 8.61 -10.31
CA ARG A 52 -3.31 8.67 -10.98
C ARG A 52 -2.57 7.33 -11.04
N THR A 53 -2.69 6.52 -9.99
CA THR A 53 -2.00 5.22 -9.89
C THR A 53 -3.01 4.07 -9.80
N PRO A 54 -2.57 2.81 -10.03
CA PRO A 54 -3.36 1.64 -9.69
C PRO A 54 -3.74 1.65 -8.20
N CYS A 55 -4.94 1.17 -7.86
CA CYS A 55 -5.38 1.06 -6.47
C CYS A 55 -4.98 -0.30 -5.86
N LEU A 56 -5.27 -0.50 -4.57
CA LEU A 56 -4.94 -1.76 -3.90
C LEU A 56 -5.62 -2.97 -4.56
N ARG A 57 -6.84 -2.82 -5.09
CA ARG A 57 -7.53 -3.89 -5.82
C ARG A 57 -6.96 -4.18 -7.21
N CYS A 58 -6.19 -3.26 -7.80
CA CYS A 58 -5.43 -3.60 -9.01
C CYS A 58 -4.27 -4.56 -8.67
N ILE A 59 -3.65 -4.38 -7.51
CA ILE A 59 -2.54 -5.20 -7.01
C ILE A 59 -3.05 -6.54 -6.47
N ILE A 60 -4.17 -6.50 -5.75
CA ILE A 60 -4.75 -7.64 -5.04
C ILE A 60 -6.22 -7.75 -5.43
N PRO A 61 -6.54 -8.39 -6.58
CA PRO A 61 -7.91 -8.41 -7.13
C PRO A 61 -8.92 -9.13 -6.23
N ARG A 62 -8.46 -10.13 -5.47
CA ARG A 62 -9.28 -10.91 -4.54
C ARG A 62 -8.54 -11.06 -3.22
N SER A 63 -9.27 -11.01 -2.12
CA SER A 63 -8.71 -11.25 -0.79
C SER A 63 -8.06 -12.62 -0.76
N PRO A 64 -6.76 -12.73 -0.42
CA PRO A 64 -6.17 -13.99 -0.04
C PRO A 64 -6.90 -14.60 1.17
N PRO A 65 -6.82 -15.92 1.37
CA PRO A 65 -7.31 -16.57 2.59
C PRO A 65 -6.69 -15.94 3.83
N GLU A 66 -7.49 -15.70 4.87
CA GLU A 66 -6.98 -15.24 6.16
C GLU A 66 -6.19 -16.37 6.82
N LYS A 67 -4.87 -16.19 6.93
CA LYS A 67 -3.98 -17.08 7.66
C LYS A 67 -3.13 -16.24 8.59
N LYS A 68 -3.21 -16.52 9.89
CA LYS A 68 -2.25 -15.96 10.85
C LYS A 68 -0.93 -16.69 10.71
N VAL A 69 0.09 -15.97 10.27
CA VAL A 69 1.46 -16.46 10.21
C VAL A 69 2.32 -15.64 11.19
N PRO A 70 3.29 -16.27 11.87
CA PRO A 70 4.27 -15.50 12.64
C PRO A 70 5.05 -14.57 11.72
N ILE A 71 5.45 -13.41 12.22
CA ILE A 71 6.23 -12.41 11.47
C ILE A 71 7.56 -12.15 12.16
N MET A 72 8.61 -11.90 11.37
CA MET A 72 9.86 -11.36 11.90
C MET A 72 9.62 -9.92 12.35
N GLY A 73 9.76 -9.65 13.65
CA GLY A 73 9.34 -8.37 14.26
C GLY A 73 10.04 -7.13 13.70
N THR A 74 11.23 -7.27 13.11
CA THR A 74 11.94 -6.16 12.46
C THR A 74 11.35 -5.78 11.11
N THR A 75 10.73 -6.73 10.38
CA THR A 75 10.11 -6.48 9.07
C THR A 75 9.04 -5.38 9.10
N PRO A 76 8.03 -5.38 9.99
CA PRO A 76 7.08 -4.27 10.08
C PRO A 76 7.72 -2.96 10.53
N GLY A 77 8.78 -2.99 11.34
CA GLY A 77 9.55 -1.79 11.68
C GLY A 77 10.19 -1.16 10.45
N THR A 78 10.86 -1.97 9.62
CA THR A 78 11.44 -1.53 8.34
C THR A 78 10.37 -1.00 7.38
N ILE A 79 9.26 -1.71 7.20
CA ILE A 79 8.17 -1.27 6.31
C ILE A 79 7.52 0.02 6.82
N GLY A 80 7.33 0.17 8.13
CA GLY A 80 6.81 1.40 8.72
C GLY A 80 7.70 2.62 8.45
N THR A 81 9.03 2.47 8.55
CA THR A 81 9.97 3.53 8.18
C THR A 81 9.92 3.86 6.69
N ILE A 82 9.74 2.86 5.82
CA ILE A 82 9.59 3.07 4.38
C ILE A 82 8.29 3.84 4.07
N GLN A 83 7.17 3.46 4.71
CA GLN A 83 5.91 4.19 4.58
C GLN A 83 6.06 5.65 5.05
N ALA A 84 6.70 5.89 6.20
CA ALA A 84 6.96 7.24 6.69
C ALA A 84 7.84 8.06 5.73
N THR A 85 8.83 7.42 5.11
CA THR A 85 9.68 8.05 4.08
C THR A 85 8.85 8.48 2.88
N GLU A 86 7.93 7.63 2.39
CA GLU A 86 7.03 7.96 1.29
C GLU A 86 6.06 9.10 1.63
N VAL A 87 5.54 9.13 2.86
CA VAL A 87 4.70 10.23 3.37
C VAL A 87 5.46 11.55 3.30
N ILE A 88 6.66 11.60 3.90
CA ILE A 88 7.48 12.81 3.95
C ILE A 88 7.83 13.29 2.54
N LYS A 89 8.25 12.36 1.67
CA LYS A 89 8.58 12.65 0.28
C LYS A 89 7.38 13.23 -0.47
N PHE A 90 6.20 12.62 -0.34
CA PHE A 90 4.99 13.08 -1.00
C PHE A 90 4.65 14.52 -0.61
N PHE A 91 4.60 14.82 0.69
CA PHE A 91 4.24 16.16 1.17
C PHE A 91 5.32 17.21 0.94
N SER A 92 6.59 16.78 0.79
CA SER A 92 7.71 17.68 0.49
C SER A 92 7.96 17.85 -1.01
N GLY A 93 7.21 17.16 -1.88
CA GLY A 93 7.42 17.20 -3.33
C GLY A 93 8.72 16.53 -3.80
N ILE A 94 9.18 15.50 -3.10
CA ILE A 94 10.43 14.77 -3.40
C ILE A 94 10.12 13.50 -4.18
N ASP A 95 10.56 13.46 -5.43
CA ASP A 95 10.49 12.29 -6.30
C ASP A 95 11.80 11.48 -6.33
N PRO A 96 11.77 10.20 -6.76
CA PRO A 96 10.58 9.44 -7.17
C PRO A 96 9.90 8.75 -5.98
N LEU A 97 8.57 8.73 -5.96
CA LEU A 97 7.76 7.90 -5.05
C LEU A 97 7.69 6.42 -5.48
N LEU A 98 7.17 5.56 -4.61
CA LEU A 98 6.78 4.17 -4.88
C LEU A 98 5.45 4.06 -5.65
N THR A 99 5.07 5.09 -6.40
CA THR A 99 3.89 5.08 -7.25
C THR A 99 4.11 4.13 -8.44
N GLY A 100 3.10 3.31 -8.74
CA GLY A 100 3.18 2.32 -9.84
C GLY A 100 4.22 1.22 -9.62
N LYS A 101 4.78 1.10 -8.41
CA LYS A 101 5.75 0.08 -8.04
C LYS A 101 5.34 -0.56 -6.70
N LEU A 102 5.51 -1.87 -6.60
CA LEU A 102 5.41 -2.60 -5.34
C LEU A 102 6.83 -2.91 -4.90
N LEU A 103 7.27 -2.31 -3.79
CA LEU A 103 8.46 -2.76 -3.11
C LEU A 103 8.16 -4.10 -2.44
N VAL A 104 9.07 -5.05 -2.62
CA VAL A 104 9.13 -6.31 -1.88
C VAL A 104 10.48 -6.36 -1.17
N TYR A 105 10.45 -6.47 0.15
CA TYR A 105 11.62 -6.62 1.01
C TYR A 105 11.59 -8.03 1.61
N ASP A 106 12.61 -8.85 1.34
CA ASP A 106 12.75 -10.16 2.00
C ASP A 106 13.89 -10.11 3.03
N SER A 107 13.53 -10.18 4.31
CA SER A 107 14.51 -10.10 5.40
C SER A 107 15.36 -11.36 5.56
N ARG A 108 15.01 -12.51 4.95
CA ARG A 108 15.83 -13.74 5.00
C ARG A 108 17.09 -13.59 4.18
N TYR A 109 16.95 -12.99 3.01
CA TYR A 109 18.02 -12.86 2.02
C TYR A 109 18.55 -11.43 1.90
N PHE A 110 17.94 -10.50 2.64
CA PHE A 110 18.25 -9.06 2.62
C PHE A 110 18.18 -8.48 1.20
N THR A 111 17.03 -8.68 0.55
CA THR A 111 16.81 -8.23 -0.83
C THR A 111 15.68 -7.21 -0.91
N TYR A 112 15.77 -6.33 -1.91
CA TYR A 112 14.72 -5.39 -2.28
C TYR A 112 14.43 -5.52 -3.77
N GLU A 113 13.17 -5.78 -4.09
CA GLU A 113 12.69 -5.87 -5.47
C GLU A 113 11.60 -4.82 -5.70
N LEU A 114 11.59 -4.23 -6.89
CA LEU A 114 10.57 -3.29 -7.34
C LEU A 114 9.79 -3.92 -8.49
N ILE A 115 8.57 -4.35 -8.21
CA ILE A 115 7.66 -4.92 -9.20
C ILE A 115 6.81 -3.80 -9.77
N ARG A 116 6.73 -3.68 -11.11
CA ARG A 116 5.85 -2.71 -11.76
C ARG A 116 4.39 -3.10 -11.56
N ILE A 117 3.55 -2.13 -11.28
CA ILE A 117 2.11 -2.30 -11.07
C ILE A 117 1.37 -1.62 -12.21
N GLU A 118 0.43 -2.33 -12.82
CA GLU A 118 -0.43 -1.80 -13.87
C GLU A 118 -1.87 -1.62 -13.37
N LYS A 119 -2.55 -0.62 -13.92
CA LYS A 119 -3.97 -0.38 -13.62
C LYS A 119 -4.78 -1.43 -14.37
N ASN A 120 -5.63 -2.15 -13.65
CA ASN A 120 -6.63 -3.00 -14.28
C ASN A 120 -7.82 -2.13 -14.74
N PRO A 121 -8.13 -2.06 -16.06
CA PRO A 121 -9.27 -1.30 -16.57
C PRO A 121 -10.61 -1.78 -16.00
N GLU A 122 -10.72 -3.08 -15.72
CA GLU A 122 -11.92 -3.72 -15.16
C GLU A 122 -11.90 -3.74 -13.62
N CYS A 123 -11.08 -2.90 -12.98
CA CYS A 123 -11.00 -2.87 -11.52
C CYS A 123 -12.34 -2.41 -10.90
N PRO A 124 -12.95 -3.18 -9.98
CA PRO A 124 -14.24 -2.82 -9.39
C PRO A 124 -14.18 -1.54 -8.54
N SER A 125 -12.98 -1.11 -8.11
CA SER A 125 -12.82 0.09 -7.28
C SER A 125 -12.41 1.34 -8.05
N CYS A 126 -11.56 1.22 -9.08
CA CYS A 126 -10.99 2.37 -9.79
C CYS A 126 -11.03 2.27 -11.32
N GLY A 127 -11.72 1.27 -11.90
CA GLY A 127 -11.81 1.08 -13.34
C GLY A 127 -12.47 2.25 -14.07
N GLY A 128 -13.55 2.79 -13.49
CA GLY A 128 -14.25 3.98 -14.01
C GLY A 128 -13.64 5.33 -13.63
N GLN A 129 -12.43 5.36 -13.05
CA GLN A 129 -11.73 6.60 -12.70
C GLN A 129 -10.70 7.00 -13.74
#